data_AF-A0A2D5AWD6-F1
#
_entry.id   AF-A0A2D5AWD6-F1
#
_cell.length_a   1.000
_cell.length_b   1.000
_cell.length_c   1.000
_cell.angle_alpha   90.00
_cell.angle_beta   90.00
_cell.angle_gamma   90.00
#
_symmetry.space_group_name_H-M   'P 1'
#
loop_
_entity.id
_entity.type
_entity.pdbx_description
1 polymer ?
#
loop_
_entity_poly.entity_id
_entity_poly.type
_entity_poly.pdbx_seq_one_letter_code
_entity_poly.pdbx_strand_id
1 'polypeptide(L)'
;MNLKRMILCLLFALHASTAFAQTPTKTVRSVYVVASDASNTNRQALVYSALLENQQLWASYGATFVAEPIETLVSTHDSDWFIQNPDGLHNSTDWNWLGNSVNEIIAHTDLEFNDPDHRVVIFLEVDVTGFCPCAAAANFGYAGMPKWIIDRIEQGFAPEVGSIGHELGHTFGMPHEDCAGQCEPRGVMCNGQSLDACNQLTSYPDVQLTDWHFNYLFQPQFQDYFVEFSCAPPISASRDGGLNLPVYFATPPIMGATVDFNAIAAYTSGVMIAYSQPANLHLANGQVLLVDLGSSFLFSKSLAGLPFGHASQEVPMNFALCGAQAYTQVILFGPTGGGPPFQLTNAQDLTVGR
;
A
#
# COMPACT_ATOMS: atom_id res chain seq x y z
N MET A 1 -37.00 22.62 47.79
CA MET A 1 -36.67 23.00 46.40
C MET A 1 -35.48 22.16 45.97
N ASN A 2 -35.67 21.30 44.96
CA ASN A 2 -34.85 20.14 44.68
C ASN A 2 -33.73 20.41 43.68
N LEU A 3 -32.51 20.06 44.09
CA LEU A 3 -31.28 20.04 43.31
C LEU A 3 -31.22 18.75 42.49
N LYS A 4 -31.85 18.74 41.31
CA LYS A 4 -31.73 17.66 40.30
C LYS A 4 -31.79 18.28 38.89
N ARG A 5 -30.62 18.60 38.33
CA ARG A 5 -30.41 18.72 36.87
C ARG A 5 -29.03 18.13 36.59
N MET A 6 -29.01 16.84 36.25
CA MET A 6 -28.73 16.36 34.89
C MET A 6 -27.30 16.70 34.43
N ILE A 7 -26.33 16.06 35.07
CA ILE A 7 -25.09 15.67 34.40
C ILE A 7 -25.47 14.45 33.58
N LEU A 8 -25.97 14.69 32.36
CA LEU A 8 -26.02 13.66 31.35
C LEU A 8 -24.63 13.63 30.73
N CYS A 9 -23.77 12.78 31.30
CA CYS A 9 -22.56 12.34 30.63
C CYS A 9 -22.98 11.74 29.28
N LEU A 10 -22.84 12.52 28.21
CA LEU A 10 -22.62 11.96 26.88
C LEU A 10 -21.27 11.24 26.95
N LEU A 11 -21.28 9.97 27.35
CA LEU A 11 -20.32 9.03 26.79
C LEU A 11 -20.69 8.90 25.32
N PHE A 12 -20.10 9.75 24.47
CA PHE A 12 -19.73 9.29 23.15
C PHE A 12 -18.70 8.19 23.38
N ALA A 13 -19.18 6.96 23.51
CA ALA A 13 -18.35 5.81 23.19
C ALA A 13 -18.01 5.98 21.70
N LEU A 14 -16.86 6.60 21.41
CA LEU A 14 -16.11 6.27 20.20
C LEU A 14 -15.94 4.75 20.26
N HIS A 15 -16.89 4.05 19.65
CA HIS A 15 -16.60 2.75 19.09
C HIS A 15 -15.65 3.08 17.94
N ALA A 16 -14.36 3.22 18.27
CA ALA A 16 -13.35 2.81 17.32
C ALA A 16 -13.73 1.35 17.04
N SER A 17 -14.46 1.15 15.95
CA SER A 17 -14.59 -0.16 15.34
C SER A 17 -13.16 -0.57 15.09
N THR A 18 -12.58 -1.32 16.02
CA THR A 18 -11.40 -2.10 15.73
C THR A 18 -11.87 -2.98 14.60
N ALA A 19 -11.55 -2.58 13.37
CA ALA A 19 -11.73 -3.44 12.22
C ALA A 19 -11.02 -4.73 12.60
N PHE A 20 -11.80 -5.77 12.87
CA PHE A 20 -11.25 -7.08 13.08
C PHE A 20 -10.70 -7.47 11.72
N ALA A 21 -9.40 -7.25 11.55
CA ALA A 21 -8.64 -7.84 10.46
C ALA A 21 -8.99 -9.33 10.45
N GLN A 22 -9.72 -9.76 9.42
CA GLN A 22 -10.01 -11.18 9.23
C GLN A 22 -8.67 -11.89 9.08
N THR A 23 -8.35 -12.83 9.96
CA THR A 23 -7.15 -13.66 9.79
C THR A 23 -7.29 -14.44 8.49
N PRO A 24 -6.31 -14.40 7.58
CA PRO A 24 -6.36 -15.18 6.35
C PRO A 24 -6.44 -16.67 6.71
N THR A 25 -7.30 -17.40 6.02
CA THR A 25 -7.40 -18.87 6.17
C THR A 25 -6.58 -19.60 5.12
N LYS A 26 -6.01 -18.86 4.16
CA LYS A 26 -5.14 -19.35 3.09
C LYS A 26 -3.82 -18.59 3.12
N THR A 27 -2.76 -19.20 2.63
CA THR A 27 -1.38 -18.70 2.82
C THR A 27 -0.56 -18.71 1.53
N VAL A 28 0.56 -18.00 1.55
CA VAL A 28 1.60 -18.09 0.52
C VAL A 28 2.73 -18.97 1.06
N ARG A 29 2.98 -20.10 0.41
CA ARG A 29 4.14 -20.95 0.71
C ARG A 29 5.31 -20.58 -0.16
N SER A 30 6.51 -20.83 0.33
CA SER A 30 7.73 -20.64 -0.44
C SER A 30 8.61 -21.87 -0.37
N VAL A 31 9.18 -22.24 -1.52
CA VAL A 31 10.02 -23.43 -1.64
C VAL A 31 11.32 -23.05 -2.35
N TYR A 32 12.44 -23.28 -1.67
CA TYR A 32 13.78 -23.18 -2.24
C TYR A 32 14.19 -24.55 -2.80
N VAL A 33 14.20 -24.66 -4.12
CA VAL A 33 14.53 -25.90 -4.84
C VAL A 33 16.00 -25.88 -5.25
N VAL A 34 16.74 -26.87 -4.77
CA VAL A 34 18.18 -27.02 -5.00
C VAL A 34 18.42 -28.21 -5.90
N ALA A 35 18.89 -27.97 -7.12
CA ALA A 35 19.32 -29.04 -8.02
C ALA A 35 20.55 -29.79 -7.45
N SER A 36 20.71 -31.05 -7.81
CA SER A 36 21.75 -31.94 -7.30
C SER A 36 23.19 -31.46 -7.58
N ASP A 37 23.36 -30.64 -8.62
CA ASP A 37 24.61 -30.04 -9.09
C ASP A 37 24.74 -28.55 -8.74
N ALA A 38 23.82 -28.00 -7.96
CA ALA A 38 23.81 -26.59 -7.58
C ALA A 38 25.09 -26.20 -6.80
N SER A 39 25.74 -25.12 -7.23
CA SER A 39 26.97 -24.63 -6.59
C SER A 39 26.73 -23.92 -5.25
N ASN A 40 25.51 -23.44 -4.99
CA ASN A 40 25.14 -22.77 -3.76
C ASN A 40 23.80 -23.31 -3.21
N THR A 41 23.85 -23.98 -2.06
CA THR A 41 22.68 -24.64 -1.49
C THR A 41 22.08 -23.89 -0.29
N ASN A 42 22.59 -22.71 0.04
CA ASN A 42 22.32 -22.04 1.33
C ASN A 42 21.82 -20.60 1.17
N ARG A 43 20.83 -20.38 0.30
CA ARG A 43 20.23 -19.04 0.06
C ARG A 43 18.76 -18.93 0.42
N GLN A 44 18.18 -19.95 1.06
CA GLN A 44 16.78 -19.97 1.50
C GLN A 44 16.42 -18.79 2.40
N ALA A 45 17.31 -18.40 3.33
CA ALA A 45 17.04 -17.28 4.24
C ALA A 45 17.03 -15.93 3.51
N LEU A 46 17.90 -15.77 2.50
CA LEU A 46 17.98 -14.57 1.66
C LEU A 46 16.68 -14.39 0.87
N VAL A 47 16.26 -15.41 0.13
CA VAL A 47 15.07 -15.32 -0.72
C VAL A 47 13.78 -15.23 0.09
N TYR A 48 13.71 -15.88 1.25
CA TYR A 48 12.57 -15.74 2.15
C TYR A 48 12.45 -14.32 2.71
N SER A 49 13.57 -13.66 3.03
CA SER A 49 13.55 -12.25 3.44
C SER A 49 12.99 -11.35 2.34
N ALA A 50 13.29 -11.62 1.07
CA ALA A 50 12.75 -10.86 -0.06
C ALA A 50 11.23 -11.09 -0.24
N LEU A 51 10.73 -12.30 0.02
CA LEU A 51 9.28 -12.55 0.06
C LEU A 51 8.60 -11.78 1.20
N LEU A 52 9.19 -11.77 2.40
CA LEU A 52 8.64 -11.02 3.53
C LEU A 52 8.67 -9.50 3.29
N GLU A 53 9.65 -8.99 2.55
CA GLU A 53 9.69 -7.60 2.11
C GLU A 53 8.48 -7.28 1.21
N ASN A 54 8.14 -8.16 0.25
CA ASN A 54 6.93 -8.02 -0.55
C ASN A 54 5.65 -8.07 0.29
N GLN A 55 5.58 -8.96 1.29
CA GLN A 55 4.43 -9.04 2.20
C GLN A 55 4.21 -7.71 2.94
N GLN A 56 5.29 -7.10 3.45
CA GLN A 56 5.24 -5.81 4.15
C GLN A 56 4.89 -4.67 3.19
N LEU A 57 5.44 -4.71 1.98
CA LEU A 57 5.18 -3.73 0.95
C LEU A 57 3.70 -3.73 0.55
N TRP A 58 3.14 -4.90 0.24
CA TRP A 58 1.72 -5.05 -0.07
C TRP A 58 0.86 -4.55 1.09
N ALA A 59 1.24 -4.85 2.33
CA ALA A 59 0.55 -4.32 3.52
C ALA A 59 0.49 -2.79 3.51
N SER A 60 1.58 -2.12 3.11
CA SER A 60 1.61 -0.65 2.99
C SER A 60 0.66 -0.13 1.90
N TYR A 61 0.40 -0.95 0.88
CA TYR A 61 -0.59 -0.67 -0.17
C TYR A 61 -2.01 -1.10 0.18
N GLY A 62 -2.25 -1.73 1.34
CA GLY A 62 -3.60 -2.00 1.87
C GLY A 62 -4.12 -3.43 1.77
N ALA A 63 -3.34 -4.34 1.19
CA ALA A 63 -3.64 -5.78 1.23
C ALA A 63 -2.38 -6.53 1.65
N THR A 64 -2.48 -7.51 2.54
CA THR A 64 -1.31 -8.34 2.85
C THR A 64 -1.70 -9.80 2.88
N PHE A 65 -0.78 -10.66 2.45
CA PHE A 65 -0.88 -12.10 2.56
C PHE A 65 -0.10 -12.61 3.78
N VAL A 66 -0.27 -13.87 4.13
CA VAL A 66 0.56 -14.54 5.15
C VAL A 66 1.52 -15.49 4.47
N ALA A 67 2.82 -15.19 4.53
CA ALA A 67 3.86 -16.13 4.11
C ALA A 67 4.16 -17.15 5.19
N GLU A 68 4.20 -18.42 4.82
CA GLU A 68 4.69 -19.50 5.67
C GLU A 68 6.23 -19.62 5.63
N PRO A 69 6.87 -20.19 6.68
CA PRO A 69 8.30 -20.43 6.68
C PRO A 69 8.76 -21.17 5.42
N ILE A 70 9.86 -20.71 4.81
CA ILE A 70 10.40 -21.31 3.59
C ILE A 70 10.80 -22.79 3.80
N GLU A 71 10.40 -23.63 2.86
CA GLU A 71 10.82 -25.02 2.78
C GLU A 71 12.00 -25.17 1.82
N THR A 72 12.92 -26.09 2.11
CA THR A 72 14.04 -26.40 1.21
C THR A 72 13.87 -27.81 0.68
N LEU A 73 13.84 -27.92 -0.65
CA LEU A 73 13.77 -29.18 -1.37
C LEU A 73 15.11 -29.40 -2.09
N VAL A 74 15.84 -30.44 -1.69
CA VAL A 74 17.05 -30.86 -2.41
C VAL A 74 16.67 -31.96 -3.40
N SER A 75 16.70 -31.62 -4.69
CA SER A 75 16.28 -32.50 -5.77
C SER A 75 17.36 -33.55 -6.06
N THR A 76 16.91 -34.72 -6.54
CA THR A 76 17.82 -35.73 -7.12
C THR A 76 18.19 -35.44 -8.58
N HIS A 77 17.53 -34.45 -9.19
CA HIS A 77 17.75 -34.02 -10.57
C HIS A 77 18.81 -32.92 -10.66
N ASP A 78 19.59 -32.91 -11.73
CA ASP A 78 20.53 -31.84 -12.06
C ASP A 78 19.84 -30.65 -12.76
N SER A 79 20.58 -29.57 -12.94
CA SER A 79 20.10 -28.35 -13.59
C SER A 79 19.59 -28.60 -15.02
N ASP A 80 20.25 -29.48 -15.76
CA ASP A 80 19.88 -29.83 -17.15
C ASP A 80 18.51 -30.53 -17.20
N TRP A 81 18.18 -31.37 -16.22
CA TRP A 81 16.86 -32.02 -16.16
C TRP A 81 15.74 -30.99 -16.07
N PHE A 82 15.83 -30.00 -15.19
CA PHE A 82 14.80 -28.98 -15.06
C PHE A 82 14.54 -28.24 -16.39
N ILE A 83 15.58 -28.00 -17.19
CA ILE A 83 15.50 -27.23 -18.43
C ILE A 83 15.07 -28.09 -19.63
N GLN A 84 15.64 -29.29 -19.78
CA GLN A 84 15.52 -30.08 -21.01
C GLN A 84 14.45 -31.16 -20.93
N ASN A 85 14.12 -31.63 -19.72
CA ASN A 85 13.12 -32.68 -19.55
C ASN A 85 11.72 -32.13 -19.87
N PRO A 86 10.95 -32.75 -20.77
CA PRO A 86 9.56 -32.37 -20.99
C PRO A 86 8.78 -32.48 -19.67
N ASP A 87 8.20 -31.37 -19.23
CA ASP A 87 7.47 -31.31 -17.96
C ASP A 87 6.07 -31.97 -18.00
N GLY A 88 5.57 -32.28 -19.21
CA GLY A 88 4.24 -32.83 -19.44
C GLY A 88 3.09 -31.83 -19.26
N LEU A 89 3.41 -30.55 -19.04
CA LEU A 89 2.47 -29.45 -18.79
C LEU A 89 2.48 -28.43 -19.93
N HIS A 90 3.66 -28.15 -20.47
CA HIS A 90 3.86 -27.19 -21.54
C HIS A 90 4.29 -27.88 -22.84
N ASN A 91 3.93 -27.28 -23.97
CA ASN A 91 4.33 -27.74 -25.31
C ASN A 91 5.61 -27.04 -25.82
N SER A 92 6.36 -26.37 -24.93
CA SER A 92 7.58 -25.63 -25.27
C SER A 92 8.65 -25.85 -24.20
N THR A 93 9.89 -26.03 -24.64
CA THR A 93 11.06 -26.20 -23.77
C THR A 93 11.34 -24.98 -22.90
N ASP A 94 10.91 -23.79 -23.32
CA ASP A 94 11.14 -22.52 -22.61
C ASP A 94 10.51 -22.52 -21.20
N TRP A 95 9.51 -23.39 -20.97
CA TRP A 95 8.73 -23.44 -19.73
C TRP A 95 8.98 -24.70 -18.90
N ASN A 96 9.79 -25.63 -19.41
CA ASN A 96 10.11 -26.87 -18.71
C ASN A 96 10.62 -26.62 -17.29
N TRP A 97 11.45 -25.59 -17.09
CA TRP A 97 12.02 -25.27 -15.77
C TRP A 97 10.94 -24.98 -14.73
N LEU A 98 9.88 -24.26 -15.10
CA LEU A 98 8.78 -23.96 -14.20
C LEU A 98 7.96 -25.21 -13.94
N GLY A 99 7.55 -25.92 -15.00
CA GLY A 99 6.73 -27.12 -14.86
C GLY A 99 7.42 -28.25 -14.11
N ASN A 100 8.71 -28.51 -14.38
CA ASN A 100 9.52 -29.48 -13.66
C ASN A 100 9.73 -29.09 -12.20
N SER A 101 9.87 -27.80 -11.89
CA SER A 101 9.90 -27.33 -10.50
C SER A 101 8.59 -27.60 -9.78
N VAL A 102 7.45 -27.37 -10.42
CA VAL A 102 6.12 -27.68 -9.86
C VAL A 102 5.97 -29.19 -9.66
N ASN A 103 6.33 -30.00 -10.65
CA ASN A 103 6.30 -31.47 -10.55
C ASN A 103 7.15 -31.97 -9.37
N GLU A 104 8.36 -31.43 -9.20
CA GLU A 104 9.27 -31.80 -8.13
C GLU A 104 8.70 -31.44 -6.76
N ILE A 105 8.09 -30.26 -6.62
CA ILE A 105 7.46 -29.82 -5.37
C ILE A 105 6.27 -30.71 -5.02
N ILE A 106 5.36 -30.97 -5.96
CA ILE A 106 4.17 -31.80 -5.74
C ILE A 106 4.58 -33.24 -5.37
N ALA A 107 5.66 -33.76 -5.94
CA ALA A 107 6.14 -35.11 -5.62
C ALA A 107 6.69 -35.26 -4.19
N HIS A 108 7.08 -34.15 -3.53
CA HIS A 108 7.78 -34.16 -2.24
C HIS A 108 7.06 -33.39 -1.12
N THR A 109 5.95 -32.75 -1.42
CA THR A 109 5.15 -31.96 -0.46
C THR A 109 3.69 -32.40 -0.52
N ASP A 110 2.86 -31.76 0.29
CA ASP A 110 1.41 -31.89 0.28
C ASP A 110 0.71 -30.91 -0.66
N LEU A 111 1.47 -30.14 -1.45
CA LEU A 111 0.94 -29.17 -2.41
C LEU A 111 0.38 -29.84 -3.66
N GLU A 112 -0.62 -29.20 -4.26
CA GLU A 112 -1.25 -29.64 -5.51
C GLU A 112 -1.17 -28.57 -6.61
N PHE A 113 -1.38 -28.98 -7.87
CA PHE A 113 -1.59 -28.03 -8.96
C PHE A 113 -2.81 -27.14 -8.68
N ASN A 114 -2.64 -25.82 -8.77
CA ASN A 114 -3.66 -24.84 -8.38
C ASN A 114 -4.23 -25.10 -6.97
N ASP A 115 -3.34 -25.41 -6.02
CA ASP A 115 -3.69 -25.67 -4.62
C ASP A 115 -4.75 -24.67 -4.12
N PRO A 116 -5.90 -25.13 -3.60
CA PRO A 116 -7.00 -24.23 -3.24
C PRO A 116 -6.67 -23.35 -2.04
N ASP A 117 -5.71 -23.75 -1.20
CA ASP A 117 -5.38 -23.12 0.08
C ASP A 117 -4.02 -22.43 0.06
N HIS A 118 -3.19 -22.70 -0.96
CA HIS A 118 -1.86 -22.14 -1.10
C HIS A 118 -1.61 -21.47 -2.46
N ARG A 119 -0.86 -20.38 -2.42
CA ARG A 119 -0.09 -19.89 -3.58
C ARG A 119 1.38 -20.08 -3.28
N VAL A 120 2.16 -20.41 -4.28
CA VAL A 120 3.53 -20.89 -4.04
C VAL A 120 4.53 -20.03 -4.77
N VAL A 121 5.55 -19.56 -4.06
CA VAL A 121 6.74 -18.94 -4.65
C VAL A 121 7.87 -19.97 -4.68
N ILE A 122 8.34 -20.29 -5.87
CA ILE A 122 9.47 -21.19 -6.11
C ILE A 122 10.72 -20.36 -6.29
N PHE A 123 11.75 -20.63 -5.50
CA PHE A 123 13.10 -20.14 -5.74
C PHE A 123 13.95 -21.30 -6.24
N LEU A 124 14.22 -21.34 -7.54
CA LEU A 124 14.91 -22.43 -8.20
C LEU A 124 16.40 -22.10 -8.37
N GLU A 125 17.27 -22.88 -7.76
CA GLU A 125 18.73 -22.77 -7.87
C GLU A 125 19.25 -23.40 -9.18
N VAL A 126 18.67 -23.01 -10.31
CA VAL A 126 19.05 -23.41 -11.67
C VAL A 126 19.13 -22.16 -12.55
N ASP A 127 20.22 -22.02 -13.30
CA ASP A 127 20.38 -20.95 -14.28
C ASP A 127 19.65 -21.31 -15.58
N VAL A 128 18.54 -20.62 -15.84
CA VAL A 128 17.70 -20.81 -17.02
C VAL A 128 18.05 -19.85 -18.16
N THR A 129 19.12 -19.06 -18.01
CA THR A 129 19.54 -18.06 -19.00
C THR A 129 19.83 -18.72 -20.34
N GLY A 130 19.23 -18.18 -21.41
CA GLY A 130 19.38 -18.70 -22.77
C GLY A 130 18.38 -19.79 -23.15
N PHE A 131 17.55 -20.25 -22.21
CA PHE A 131 16.46 -21.21 -22.46
C PHE A 131 15.07 -20.59 -22.37
N CYS A 132 14.83 -19.71 -21.39
CA CYS A 132 13.64 -18.85 -21.39
C CYS A 132 14.02 -17.40 -21.72
N PRO A 133 13.27 -16.71 -22.59
CA PRO A 133 13.35 -15.25 -22.68
C PRO A 133 12.71 -14.55 -21.46
N CYS A 134 12.00 -15.32 -20.62
CA CYS A 134 11.37 -14.83 -19.41
C CYS A 134 12.37 -14.71 -18.26
N ALA A 135 12.23 -13.61 -17.52
CA ALA A 135 12.99 -13.33 -16.32
C ALA A 135 12.48 -14.21 -15.15
N ALA A 136 11.20 -14.10 -14.88
CA ALA A 136 10.46 -14.92 -13.94
C ALA A 136 9.14 -15.31 -14.62
N ALA A 137 8.35 -16.15 -13.97
CA ALA A 137 7.11 -16.63 -14.56
C ALA A 137 6.14 -17.13 -13.51
N ALA A 138 4.85 -17.10 -13.82
CA ALA A 138 3.84 -17.73 -12.99
C ALA A 138 2.88 -18.60 -13.82
N ASN A 139 2.56 -19.77 -13.30
CA ASN A 139 1.53 -20.65 -13.84
C ASN A 139 1.03 -21.62 -12.76
N PHE A 140 -0.19 -22.13 -12.91
CA PHE A 140 -0.77 -23.18 -12.07
C PHE A 140 -0.83 -22.86 -10.55
N GLY A 141 -0.86 -21.58 -10.16
CA GLY A 141 -0.80 -21.15 -8.77
C GLY A 141 0.61 -21.02 -8.19
N TYR A 142 1.64 -21.18 -9.02
CA TYR A 142 3.06 -21.07 -8.67
C TYR A 142 3.71 -19.88 -9.38
N ALA A 143 4.55 -19.14 -8.67
CA ALA A 143 5.43 -18.07 -9.15
C ALA A 143 6.88 -18.54 -9.06
N GLY A 144 7.57 -18.65 -10.19
CA GLY A 144 8.94 -19.16 -10.31
C GLY A 144 10.00 -18.06 -10.45
N MET A 145 10.99 -18.13 -9.57
CA MET A 145 12.17 -17.26 -9.51
C MET A 145 13.43 -18.11 -9.77
N PRO A 146 13.98 -18.11 -10.99
CA PRO A 146 15.19 -18.88 -11.30
C PRO A 146 16.46 -18.24 -10.69
N LYS A 147 17.59 -18.93 -10.80
CA LYS A 147 18.84 -18.58 -10.12
C LYS A 147 19.31 -17.15 -10.34
N TRP A 148 19.14 -16.61 -11.55
CA TRP A 148 19.60 -15.27 -11.86
C TRP A 148 18.83 -14.18 -11.07
N ILE A 149 17.54 -14.39 -10.72
CA ILE A 149 16.80 -13.53 -9.79
C ILE A 149 17.43 -13.61 -8.39
N ILE A 150 17.72 -14.83 -7.92
CA ILE A 150 18.33 -15.07 -6.60
C ILE A 150 19.71 -14.39 -6.51
N ASP A 151 20.53 -14.54 -7.56
CA ASP A 151 21.84 -13.91 -7.66
C ASP A 151 21.75 -12.38 -7.60
N ARG A 152 20.70 -11.78 -8.18
CA ARG A 152 20.48 -10.34 -8.15
C ARG A 152 19.94 -9.82 -6.81
N ILE A 153 19.07 -10.59 -6.15
CA ILE A 153 18.64 -10.31 -4.77
C ILE A 153 19.88 -10.31 -3.85
N GLU A 154 20.78 -11.28 -4.01
CA GLU A 154 22.04 -11.36 -3.26
C GLU A 154 22.94 -10.13 -3.48
N GLN A 155 22.91 -9.56 -4.70
CA GLN A 155 23.62 -8.32 -5.05
C GLN A 155 22.90 -7.05 -4.57
N GLY A 156 21.73 -7.16 -3.93
CA GLY A 156 20.94 -6.03 -3.46
C GLY A 156 20.22 -5.27 -4.57
N PHE A 157 19.94 -5.91 -5.71
CA PHE A 157 19.22 -5.29 -6.81
C PHE A 157 17.72 -5.30 -6.53
N ALA A 158 17.23 -4.20 -5.96
CA ALA A 158 15.84 -4.03 -5.51
C ALA A 158 14.76 -4.47 -6.52
N PRO A 159 14.85 -4.17 -7.84
CA PRO A 159 13.85 -4.60 -8.82
C PRO A 159 13.49 -6.09 -8.75
N GLU A 160 14.43 -6.95 -8.34
CA GLU A 160 14.22 -8.40 -8.35
C GLU A 160 13.47 -8.88 -7.11
N VAL A 161 13.46 -8.08 -6.04
CA VAL A 161 12.49 -8.23 -4.96
C VAL A 161 11.09 -7.95 -5.51
N GLY A 162 10.92 -6.90 -6.32
CA GLY A 162 9.65 -6.58 -6.98
C GLY A 162 9.10 -7.67 -7.90
N SER A 163 9.99 -8.35 -8.63
CA SER A 163 9.63 -9.48 -9.50
C SER A 163 8.89 -10.58 -8.72
N ILE A 164 9.22 -10.79 -7.43
CA ILE A 164 8.48 -11.73 -6.57
C ILE A 164 7.02 -11.33 -6.44
N GLY A 165 6.75 -10.07 -6.09
CA GLY A 165 5.39 -9.54 -5.99
C GLY A 165 4.63 -9.58 -7.32
N HIS A 166 5.30 -9.26 -8.42
CA HIS A 166 4.73 -9.30 -9.77
C HIS A 166 4.23 -10.71 -10.14
N GLU A 167 5.12 -11.71 -10.10
CA GLU A 167 4.73 -13.08 -10.44
C GLU A 167 3.74 -13.66 -9.43
N LEU A 168 3.86 -13.30 -8.15
CA LEU A 168 2.87 -13.69 -7.15
C LEU A 168 1.48 -13.11 -7.50
N GLY A 169 1.40 -11.88 -8.02
CA GLY A 169 0.16 -11.28 -8.53
C GLY A 169 -0.51 -12.10 -9.63
N HIS A 170 0.28 -12.69 -10.56
CA HIS A 170 -0.25 -13.62 -11.56
C HIS A 170 -0.90 -14.87 -10.94
N THR A 171 -0.39 -15.36 -9.80
CA THR A 171 -1.00 -16.50 -9.09
C THR A 171 -2.38 -16.16 -8.49
N PHE A 172 -2.67 -14.86 -8.32
CA PHE A 172 -3.97 -14.30 -7.94
C PHE A 172 -4.80 -13.85 -9.15
N GLY A 173 -4.44 -14.30 -10.36
CA GLY A 173 -5.20 -14.07 -11.59
C GLY A 173 -5.04 -12.69 -12.21
N MET A 174 -4.11 -11.87 -11.72
CA MET A 174 -3.86 -10.55 -12.31
C MET A 174 -3.14 -10.70 -13.66
N PRO A 175 -3.64 -10.10 -14.76
CA PRO A 175 -2.90 -10.03 -16.00
C PRO A 175 -1.82 -8.93 -15.92
N HIS A 176 -0.94 -8.87 -16.92
CA HIS A 176 -0.06 -7.72 -17.10
C HIS A 176 -0.87 -6.43 -17.32
N GLU A 177 -0.41 -5.34 -16.71
CA GLU A 177 -0.91 -3.99 -16.99
C GLU A 177 -0.11 -3.35 -18.14
N ASP A 178 -0.80 -2.53 -18.93
CA ASP A 178 -0.14 -1.63 -19.89
C ASP A 178 0.29 -0.35 -19.18
N CYS A 179 1.58 -0.30 -18.86
CA CYS A 179 2.18 0.81 -18.15
C CYS A 179 2.86 1.82 -19.08
N ALA A 180 2.72 1.66 -20.40
CA ALA A 180 3.26 2.60 -21.37
C ALA A 180 2.61 3.98 -21.18
N GLY A 181 3.43 4.98 -20.81
CA GLY A 181 2.98 6.37 -20.65
C GLY A 181 2.46 6.74 -19.25
N GLN A 182 2.48 5.83 -18.28
CA GLN A 182 2.11 6.14 -16.89
C GLN A 182 3.35 6.60 -16.10
N CYS A 183 3.22 7.73 -15.40
CA CYS A 183 4.20 8.15 -14.40
C CYS A 183 3.84 7.58 -13.02
N GLU A 184 4.82 7.55 -12.12
CA GLU A 184 4.73 7.07 -10.73
C GLU A 184 3.46 7.51 -9.97
N PRO A 185 2.87 6.64 -9.12
CA PRO A 185 3.25 5.25 -8.84
C PRO A 185 2.49 4.26 -9.74
N ARG A 186 3.20 3.28 -10.31
CA ARG A 186 2.62 2.31 -11.27
C ARG A 186 2.17 1.02 -10.59
N GLY A 187 1.34 0.22 -11.27
CA GLY A 187 0.89 -1.05 -10.73
C GLY A 187 1.98 -2.10 -10.61
N VAL A 188 1.86 -2.99 -9.62
CA VAL A 188 2.78 -4.13 -9.44
C VAL A 188 2.82 -5.06 -10.66
N MET A 189 1.78 -5.05 -11.49
CA MET A 189 1.65 -5.90 -12.69
C MET A 189 2.18 -5.25 -13.98
N CYS A 190 2.93 -4.16 -13.90
CA CYS A 190 3.61 -3.59 -15.06
C CYS A 190 4.60 -4.58 -15.68
N ASN A 191 4.45 -4.82 -16.98
CA ASN A 191 5.33 -5.72 -17.72
C ASN A 191 6.63 -5.00 -18.13
N GLY A 192 7.76 -5.56 -17.71
CA GLY A 192 9.11 -5.18 -18.16
C GLY A 192 9.85 -4.19 -17.26
N GLN A 193 11.17 -4.29 -17.28
CA GLN A 193 12.09 -3.30 -16.71
C GLN A 193 12.49 -2.31 -17.80
N SER A 194 11.78 -1.19 -17.87
CA SER A 194 12.01 -0.12 -18.85
C SER A 194 12.02 1.24 -18.16
N LEU A 195 12.35 2.30 -18.90
CA LEU A 195 12.11 3.65 -18.44
C LEU A 195 10.71 4.08 -18.89
N ASP A 196 9.95 4.67 -17.98
CA ASP A 196 8.64 5.21 -18.29
C ASP A 196 8.72 6.58 -19.01
N ALA A 197 7.55 7.19 -19.24
CA ALA A 197 7.45 8.54 -19.82
C ALA A 197 8.04 9.66 -18.94
N CYS A 198 8.28 9.38 -17.65
CA CYS A 198 8.93 10.25 -16.68
C CYS A 198 10.41 9.89 -16.42
N ASN A 199 10.99 8.99 -17.23
CA ASN A 199 12.38 8.54 -17.14
C ASN A 199 12.73 7.89 -15.78
N GLN A 200 11.78 7.19 -15.17
CA GLN A 200 11.92 6.35 -13.97
C GLN A 200 11.85 4.87 -14.35
N LEU A 201 12.46 4.00 -13.56
CA LEU A 201 12.38 2.54 -13.79
C LEU A 201 10.95 2.05 -13.58
N THR A 202 10.47 1.18 -14.46
CA THR A 202 9.14 0.55 -14.37
C THR A 202 9.05 -0.60 -13.37
N SER A 203 9.97 -0.64 -12.41
CA SER A 203 10.16 -1.75 -11.48
C SER A 203 10.26 -1.26 -10.04
N TYR A 204 10.15 -2.19 -9.09
CA TYR A 204 10.35 -1.94 -7.66
C TYR A 204 11.62 -1.10 -7.35
N PRO A 205 11.59 -0.23 -6.32
CA PRO A 205 10.52 -0.02 -5.32
C PRO A 205 9.32 0.81 -5.76
N ASP A 206 9.34 1.28 -7.02
CA ASP A 206 8.47 2.31 -7.54
C ASP A 206 7.19 1.71 -8.19
N VAL A 207 6.55 0.79 -7.46
CA VAL A 207 5.27 0.13 -7.83
C VAL A 207 4.26 0.20 -6.68
N GLN A 208 2.99 -0.12 -6.93
CA GLN A 208 1.92 -0.16 -5.92
C GLN A 208 0.79 -1.13 -6.30
N LEU A 209 -0.06 -1.48 -5.33
CA LEU A 209 -1.39 -2.02 -5.63
C LEU A 209 -2.35 -0.86 -5.88
N THR A 210 -2.97 -0.85 -7.05
CA THR A 210 -4.03 0.09 -7.43
C THR A 210 -5.42 -0.52 -7.18
N ASP A 211 -6.49 0.29 -7.24
CA ASP A 211 -7.88 -0.20 -7.16
C ASP A 211 -8.20 -1.31 -8.18
N TRP A 212 -7.51 -1.31 -9.33
CA TRP A 212 -7.65 -2.39 -10.30
C TRP A 212 -7.17 -3.74 -9.75
N HIS A 213 -6.03 -3.77 -9.04
CA HIS A 213 -5.48 -4.99 -8.44
C HIS A 213 -6.38 -5.53 -7.34
N PHE A 214 -6.99 -4.65 -6.54
CA PHE A 214 -7.92 -5.04 -5.48
C PHE A 214 -9.14 -5.81 -6.00
N ASN A 215 -9.58 -5.55 -7.25
CA ASN A 215 -10.64 -6.31 -7.90
C ASN A 215 -10.26 -7.77 -8.21
N TYR A 216 -8.96 -8.11 -8.18
CA TYR A 216 -8.47 -9.49 -8.28
C TYR A 216 -8.27 -10.10 -6.89
N LEU A 217 -7.60 -9.38 -5.99
CA LEU A 217 -7.27 -9.87 -4.64
C LEU A 217 -8.51 -10.26 -3.83
N PHE A 218 -9.62 -9.53 -4.00
CA PHE A 218 -10.87 -9.76 -3.26
C PHE A 218 -11.94 -10.50 -4.07
N GLN A 219 -11.56 -11.21 -5.13
CA GLN A 219 -12.47 -12.18 -5.74
C GLN A 219 -12.74 -13.34 -4.77
N PRO A 220 -13.93 -13.98 -4.82
CA PRO A 220 -14.30 -15.03 -3.87
C PRO A 220 -13.28 -16.16 -3.71
N GLN A 221 -12.53 -16.50 -4.77
CA GLN A 221 -11.52 -17.55 -4.73
C GLN A 221 -10.18 -17.13 -4.09
N PHE A 222 -9.91 -15.83 -3.96
CA PHE A 222 -8.64 -15.29 -3.46
C PHE A 222 -8.76 -14.45 -2.18
N GLN A 223 -9.94 -13.96 -1.82
CA GLN A 223 -10.14 -13.08 -0.67
C GLN A 223 -9.61 -13.66 0.66
N ASP A 224 -9.63 -14.98 0.82
CA ASP A 224 -9.20 -15.68 2.04
C ASP A 224 -7.66 -15.74 2.21
N TYR A 225 -6.89 -15.32 1.20
CA TYR A 225 -5.44 -15.14 1.30
C TYR A 225 -5.06 -13.78 1.90
N PHE A 226 -5.99 -12.82 1.95
CA PHE A 226 -5.67 -11.42 2.26
C PHE A 226 -6.36 -10.91 3.50
N VAL A 227 -5.61 -10.13 4.27
CA VAL A 227 -6.21 -9.18 5.20
C VAL A 227 -6.40 -7.87 4.45
N GLU A 228 -7.66 -7.45 4.28
CA GLU A 228 -7.92 -6.07 3.89
C GLU A 228 -7.68 -5.17 5.11
N PHE A 229 -6.75 -4.22 4.98
CA PHE A 229 -6.71 -3.09 5.90
C PHE A 229 -7.89 -2.18 5.56
N SER A 230 -9.06 -2.49 6.11
CA SER A 230 -10.23 -1.61 5.96
C SER A 230 -9.96 -0.30 6.69
N CYS A 231 -9.62 0.72 5.91
CA CYS A 231 -9.63 2.10 6.35
C CYS A 231 -11.08 2.47 6.68
N ALA A 232 -11.33 3.11 7.83
CA ALA A 232 -12.66 3.67 8.08
C ALA A 232 -13.00 4.70 6.97
N PRO A 233 -14.29 4.96 6.69
CA PRO A 233 -14.67 6.03 5.76
C PRO A 233 -14.02 7.35 6.18
N PRO A 234 -13.58 8.19 5.22
CA PRO A 234 -12.95 9.46 5.54
C PRO A 234 -13.96 10.39 6.21
N ILE A 235 -13.53 11.09 7.26
CA ILE A 235 -14.38 12.00 8.04
C ILE A 235 -13.79 13.40 7.98
N SER A 236 -14.64 14.40 7.74
CA SER A 236 -14.35 15.81 8.02
C SER A 236 -15.39 16.33 9.00
N ALA A 237 -14.95 16.77 10.17
CA ALA A 237 -15.82 17.34 11.20
C ALA A 237 -15.44 18.80 11.48
N SER A 238 -16.44 19.69 11.46
CA SER A 238 -16.23 21.11 11.79
C SER A 238 -16.21 21.32 13.30
N ARG A 239 -15.26 22.13 13.79
CA ARG A 239 -15.24 22.65 15.15
C ARG A 239 -15.28 24.17 15.15
N ASP A 240 -16.20 24.73 15.91
CA ASP A 240 -16.35 26.17 16.09
C ASP A 240 -15.85 26.58 17.48
N GLY A 241 -15.38 27.83 17.62
CA GLY A 241 -14.89 28.35 18.90
C GLY A 241 -14.95 29.87 19.00
N GLY A 242 -15.51 30.37 20.11
CA GLY A 242 -15.54 31.80 20.44
C GLY A 242 -16.10 32.69 19.32
N LEU A 243 -15.33 33.72 18.92
CA LEU A 243 -15.63 34.65 17.84
C LEU A 243 -14.97 34.28 16.50
N ASN A 244 -14.64 33.01 16.30
CA ASN A 244 -14.08 32.55 15.04
C ASN A 244 -15.11 32.64 13.90
N LEU A 245 -14.66 32.86 12.67
CA LEU A 245 -15.53 32.91 11.49
C LEU A 245 -15.84 31.47 10.99
N PRO A 246 -17.12 31.09 10.82
CA PRO A 246 -17.51 29.77 10.32
C PRO A 246 -17.46 29.73 8.78
N VAL A 247 -16.27 29.94 8.22
CA VAL A 247 -16.06 30.13 6.77
C VAL A 247 -15.09 29.14 6.15
N TYR A 248 -14.46 28.29 6.96
CA TYR A 248 -13.48 27.30 6.52
C TYR A 248 -14.12 25.91 6.43
N PHE A 249 -13.90 25.22 5.31
CA PHE A 249 -14.34 23.85 5.10
C PHE A 249 -13.29 23.08 4.28
N ALA A 250 -13.30 21.76 4.44
CA ALA A 250 -12.41 20.86 3.74
C ALA A 250 -13.18 19.63 3.24
N THR A 251 -12.72 19.03 2.13
CA THR A 251 -13.25 17.74 1.69
C THR A 251 -12.70 16.61 2.58
N PRO A 252 -13.41 15.48 2.71
CA PRO A 252 -12.88 14.33 3.44
C PRO A 252 -11.56 13.83 2.81
N PRO A 253 -10.52 13.54 3.60
CA PRO A 253 -9.23 13.06 3.09
C PRO A 253 -9.30 11.58 2.69
N ILE A 254 -9.56 11.31 1.41
CA ILE A 254 -9.50 9.96 0.82
C ILE A 254 -8.05 9.64 0.44
N MET A 255 -7.52 8.49 0.84
CA MET A 255 -6.19 8.04 0.43
C MET A 255 -6.04 7.98 -1.09
N GLY A 256 -4.90 8.45 -1.61
CA GLY A 256 -4.63 8.54 -3.05
C GLY A 256 -5.39 9.67 -3.76
N ALA A 257 -6.25 10.41 -3.07
CA ALA A 257 -6.99 11.53 -3.63
C ALA A 257 -6.44 12.88 -3.16
N THR A 258 -7.06 13.96 -3.64
CA THR A 258 -6.77 15.32 -3.20
C THR A 258 -7.78 15.76 -2.14
N VAL A 259 -7.30 16.33 -1.03
CA VAL A 259 -8.12 17.11 -0.11
C VAL A 259 -8.06 18.59 -0.49
N ASP A 260 -9.23 19.21 -0.59
CA ASP A 260 -9.40 20.62 -0.90
C ASP A 260 -9.74 21.41 0.37
N PHE A 261 -9.06 22.54 0.56
CA PHE A 261 -9.25 23.47 1.67
C PHE A 261 -9.81 24.77 1.13
N ASN A 262 -10.96 25.20 1.64
CA ASN A 262 -11.65 26.38 1.13
C ASN A 262 -11.99 27.33 2.28
N ALA A 263 -11.80 28.64 2.06
CA ALA A 263 -12.25 29.67 2.99
C ALA A 263 -12.92 30.82 2.25
N ILE A 264 -14.12 31.22 2.69
CA ILE A 264 -14.89 32.31 2.07
C ILE A 264 -14.92 33.54 2.99
N ALA A 265 -14.02 34.51 2.78
CA ALA A 265 -13.92 35.68 3.65
C ALA A 265 -13.28 36.90 2.98
N ALA A 266 -13.72 38.11 3.36
CA ALA A 266 -13.20 39.38 2.84
C ALA A 266 -11.82 39.75 3.43
N TYR A 267 -10.79 38.98 3.08
CA TYR A 267 -9.39 39.15 3.48
C TYR A 267 -8.47 39.02 2.27
N THR A 268 -7.24 39.53 2.36
CA THR A 268 -6.27 39.51 1.25
C THR A 268 -5.47 38.21 1.18
N SER A 269 -5.24 37.56 2.31
CA SER A 269 -4.48 36.31 2.37
C SER A 269 -4.96 35.40 3.51
N GLY A 270 -4.70 34.11 3.37
CA GLY A 270 -5.02 33.11 4.38
C GLY A 270 -3.95 32.03 4.42
N VAL A 271 -3.70 31.50 5.61
CA VAL A 271 -2.82 30.35 5.82
C VAL A 271 -3.59 29.28 6.58
N MET A 272 -3.73 28.11 5.98
CA MET A 272 -4.19 26.89 6.65
C MET A 272 -2.98 26.23 7.33
N ILE A 273 -3.15 25.86 8.59
CA ILE A 273 -2.19 25.10 9.38
C ILE A 273 -2.81 23.78 9.81
N ALA A 274 -2.01 22.71 9.83
CA ALA A 274 -2.41 21.37 10.25
C ALA A 274 -1.50 20.82 11.35
N TYR A 275 -2.10 20.30 12.42
CA TYR A 275 -1.42 19.74 13.59
C TYR A 275 -2.00 18.38 13.98
N SER A 276 -1.25 17.62 14.78
CA SER A 276 -1.64 16.26 15.20
C SER A 276 -2.59 16.21 16.40
N GLN A 277 -2.87 17.34 17.06
CA GLN A 277 -3.82 17.40 18.19
C GLN A 277 -4.71 18.66 18.13
N PRO A 278 -5.96 18.58 18.65
CA PRO A 278 -6.84 19.73 18.76
C PRO A 278 -6.49 20.57 19.99
N ALA A 279 -6.86 21.85 19.99
CA ALA A 279 -6.82 22.70 21.17
C ALA A 279 -8.09 23.55 21.31
N ASN A 280 -8.17 24.29 22.41
CA ASN A 280 -9.16 25.34 22.66
C ASN A 280 -8.48 26.51 23.40
N LEU A 281 -7.49 27.15 22.76
CA LEU A 281 -6.73 28.25 23.35
C LEU A 281 -7.45 29.58 23.10
N HIS A 282 -8.07 30.13 24.14
CA HIS A 282 -8.74 31.42 24.08
C HIS A 282 -7.73 32.57 23.98
N LEU A 283 -7.92 33.44 22.99
CA LEU A 283 -7.14 34.65 22.79
C LEU A 283 -7.84 35.86 23.45
N ALA A 284 -7.06 36.89 23.79
CA ALA A 284 -7.58 38.10 24.44
C ALA A 284 -8.63 38.86 23.60
N ASN A 285 -8.64 38.66 22.27
CA ASN A 285 -9.61 39.25 21.34
C ASN A 285 -10.91 38.42 21.21
N GLY A 286 -11.09 37.36 22.01
CA GLY A 286 -12.28 36.50 22.00
C GLY A 286 -12.28 35.41 20.90
N GLN A 287 -11.27 35.38 20.02
CA GLN A 287 -11.05 34.28 19.10
C GLN A 287 -10.44 33.07 19.83
N VAL A 288 -10.53 31.89 19.24
CA VAL A 288 -10.01 30.64 19.81
C VAL A 288 -9.11 29.95 18.80
N LEU A 289 -7.89 29.64 19.19
CA LEU A 289 -7.04 28.74 18.42
C LEU A 289 -7.45 27.30 18.72
N LEU A 290 -7.90 26.59 17.69
CA LEU A 290 -8.53 25.28 17.79
C LEU A 290 -7.57 24.12 17.49
N VAL A 291 -6.29 24.43 17.27
CA VAL A 291 -5.19 23.51 17.00
C VAL A 291 -4.10 23.66 18.06
N ASP A 292 -3.49 22.54 18.48
CA ASP A 292 -2.42 22.56 19.48
C ASP A 292 -1.05 22.80 18.83
N LEU A 293 -0.54 24.03 18.97
CA LEU A 293 0.78 24.41 18.43
C LEU A 293 1.96 23.71 19.13
N GLY A 294 1.74 23.08 20.29
CA GLY A 294 2.74 22.26 20.98
C GLY A 294 2.81 20.82 20.46
N SER A 295 1.81 20.41 19.66
CA SER A 295 1.77 19.08 19.04
C SER A 295 2.59 19.03 17.74
N SER A 296 2.72 17.84 17.17
CA SER A 296 3.46 17.66 15.92
C SER A 296 2.82 18.46 14.79
N PHE A 297 3.60 19.37 14.20
CA PHE A 297 3.23 20.05 12.97
C PHE A 297 3.18 19.05 11.82
N LEU A 298 2.10 19.07 11.05
CA LEU A 298 1.92 18.18 9.91
C LEU A 298 2.28 18.90 8.61
N PHE A 299 1.58 19.99 8.29
CA PHE A 299 1.80 20.80 7.09
C PHE A 299 1.07 22.16 7.17
N SER A 300 1.35 23.03 6.20
CA SER A 300 0.61 24.28 5.99
C SER A 300 0.42 24.58 4.52
N LYS A 301 -0.61 25.38 4.21
CA LYS A 301 -0.91 25.84 2.84
C LYS A 301 -1.32 27.30 2.86
N SER A 302 -0.86 28.07 1.87
CA SER A 302 -1.41 29.40 1.60
C SER A 302 -2.69 29.27 0.78
N LEU A 303 -3.76 29.94 1.18
CA LEU A 303 -4.98 30.02 0.40
C LEU A 303 -4.86 31.16 -0.62
N ALA A 304 -4.93 30.82 -1.91
CA ALA A 304 -4.95 31.79 -2.99
C ALA A 304 -6.39 32.15 -3.37
N GLY A 305 -6.62 33.34 -3.92
CA GLY A 305 -7.92 33.70 -4.52
C GLY A 305 -8.99 34.22 -3.55
N LEU A 306 -8.62 34.68 -2.35
CA LEU A 306 -9.59 35.33 -1.47
C LEU A 306 -10.29 36.51 -2.17
N PRO A 307 -11.61 36.68 -1.99
CA PRO A 307 -12.41 36.12 -0.90
C PRO A 307 -12.86 34.67 -1.05
N PHE A 308 -12.57 33.99 -2.16
CA PHE A 308 -12.82 32.56 -2.36
C PHE A 308 -11.50 31.78 -2.28
N GLY A 309 -10.90 31.77 -1.09
CA GLY A 309 -9.60 31.16 -0.86
C GLY A 309 -9.62 29.65 -1.08
N HIS A 310 -8.66 29.13 -1.83
CA HIS A 310 -8.50 27.69 -2.09
C HIS A 310 -7.04 27.25 -1.90
N ALA A 311 -6.85 26.03 -1.41
CA ALA A 311 -5.61 25.27 -1.46
C ALA A 311 -5.91 23.77 -1.54
N SER A 312 -4.95 22.96 -1.96
CA SER A 312 -5.07 21.51 -2.02
C SER A 312 -3.84 20.77 -1.48
N GLN A 313 -4.04 19.52 -1.07
CA GLN A 313 -3.00 18.59 -0.65
C GLN A 313 -3.35 17.18 -1.11
N GLU A 314 -2.38 16.48 -1.71
CA GLU A 314 -2.52 15.05 -1.99
C GLU A 314 -2.43 14.26 -0.69
N VAL A 315 -3.34 13.30 -0.50
CA VAL A 315 -3.30 12.32 0.58
C VAL A 315 -2.54 11.12 0.05
N PRO A 316 -1.37 10.78 0.61
CA PRO A 316 -0.60 9.63 0.14
C PRO A 316 -1.41 8.34 0.17
N MET A 317 -1.21 7.46 -0.81
CA MET A 317 -1.73 6.09 -0.77
C MET A 317 -0.88 5.26 0.20
N ASN A 318 -1.05 5.53 1.50
CA ASN A 318 -0.31 4.89 2.57
C ASN A 318 -1.27 4.47 3.68
N PHE A 319 -1.52 3.17 3.78
CA PHE A 319 -2.48 2.63 4.76
C PHE A 319 -2.03 2.79 6.22
N ALA A 320 -0.75 3.09 6.48
CA ALA A 320 -0.31 3.50 7.82
C ALA A 320 -0.92 4.85 8.26
N LEU A 321 -1.45 5.64 7.32
CA LEU A 321 -2.22 6.85 7.60
C LEU A 321 -3.70 6.56 7.86
N CYS A 322 -4.19 5.32 7.74
CA CYS A 322 -5.59 5.01 8.01
C CYS A 322 -6.01 5.41 9.42
N GLY A 323 -7.06 6.23 9.52
CA GLY A 323 -7.52 6.77 10.78
C GLY A 323 -6.62 7.86 11.38
N ALA A 324 -5.52 8.23 10.71
CA ALA A 324 -4.70 9.36 11.13
C ALA A 324 -5.55 10.65 11.08
N GLN A 325 -5.35 11.50 12.08
CA GLN A 325 -6.11 12.72 12.25
C GLN A 325 -5.24 13.95 12.01
N ALA A 326 -5.76 14.89 11.23
CA ALA A 326 -5.18 16.22 11.06
C ALA A 326 -6.19 17.27 11.51
N TYR A 327 -5.78 18.11 12.45
CA TYR A 327 -6.59 19.22 12.96
C TYR A 327 -6.15 20.48 12.25
N THR A 328 -7.06 21.06 11.48
CA THR A 328 -6.75 22.17 10.57
C THR A 328 -7.51 23.42 10.92
N GLN A 329 -6.88 24.58 10.77
CA GLN A 329 -7.52 25.89 10.96
C GLN A 329 -6.92 26.92 10.01
N VAL A 330 -7.72 27.87 9.55
CA VAL A 330 -7.25 28.98 8.71
C VAL A 330 -7.08 30.25 9.54
N ILE A 331 -5.95 30.92 9.31
CA ILE A 331 -5.68 32.27 9.81
C ILE A 331 -5.75 33.22 8.61
N LEU A 332 -6.68 34.17 8.67
CA LEU A 332 -6.91 35.17 7.63
C LEU A 332 -6.21 36.48 7.98
N PHE A 333 -5.65 37.18 6.99
CA PHE A 333 -4.91 38.43 7.17
C PHE A 333 -5.32 39.50 6.14
N GLY A 334 -5.27 40.75 6.58
CA GLY A 334 -5.51 41.92 5.74
C GLY A 334 -6.97 42.01 5.31
N PRO A 335 -7.89 42.46 6.17
CA PRO A 335 -9.30 42.56 5.81
C PRO A 335 -9.47 43.51 4.61
N THR A 336 -10.19 43.07 3.58
CA THR A 336 -10.56 43.89 2.40
C THR A 336 -11.84 44.68 2.63
N GLY A 337 -12.52 44.43 3.76
CA GLY A 337 -13.59 45.24 4.32
C GLY A 337 -13.22 45.76 5.73
N GLY A 338 -14.20 46.25 6.48
CA GLY A 338 -13.99 46.48 7.92
C GLY A 338 -13.71 45.14 8.64
N GLY A 339 -12.83 45.14 9.64
CA GLY A 339 -12.50 43.93 10.40
C GLY A 339 -11.21 44.05 11.20
N PRO A 340 -10.90 43.06 12.05
CA PRO A 340 -9.61 43.00 12.74
C PRO A 340 -8.47 42.72 11.75
N PRO A 341 -7.21 43.08 12.08
CA PRO A 341 -6.05 42.82 11.21
C PRO A 341 -5.85 41.34 10.83
N PHE A 342 -6.26 40.43 11.72
CA PHE A 342 -6.29 38.99 11.48
C PHE A 342 -7.55 38.36 12.07
N GLN A 343 -7.94 37.21 11.54
CA GLN A 343 -9.12 36.48 11.98
C GLN A 343 -8.91 34.98 11.92
N LEU A 344 -9.21 34.30 13.03
CA LEU A 344 -9.28 32.84 13.09
C LEU A 344 -10.63 32.35 12.54
N THR A 345 -10.60 31.28 11.77
CA THR A 345 -11.80 30.57 11.30
C THR A 345 -12.21 29.45 12.27
N ASN A 346 -13.34 28.79 12.03
CA ASN A 346 -13.58 27.44 12.51
C ASN A 346 -12.44 26.49 12.09
N ALA A 347 -12.38 25.31 12.69
CA ALA A 347 -11.43 24.26 12.37
C ALA A 347 -12.11 23.07 11.67
N GLN A 348 -11.33 22.29 10.93
CA GLN A 348 -11.76 21.00 10.37
C GLN A 348 -10.86 19.89 10.92
N ASP A 349 -11.49 18.88 11.48
CA ASP A 349 -10.85 17.66 11.97
C ASP A 349 -10.98 16.60 10.89
N LEU A 350 -9.85 16.24 10.29
CA LEU A 350 -9.78 15.40 9.12
C LEU A 350 -9.27 14.02 9.54
N THR A 351 -10.06 12.98 9.30
CA THR A 351 -9.65 11.58 9.52
C THR A 351 -9.47 10.91 8.18
N VAL A 352 -8.24 10.47 7.89
CA VAL A 352 -7.89 9.77 6.65
C VAL A 352 -8.65 8.46 6.56
N GLY A 353 -9.28 8.24 5.40
CA GLY A 353 -10.06 7.05 5.11
C GLY A 353 -9.94 6.61 3.66
N ARG A 354 -10.71 5.59 3.29
CA ARG A 354 -10.84 5.07 1.92
C ARG A 354 -12.22 5.38 1.36
#